data_AF-L1I7Z2-F1
#
_entry.id   AF-L1I7Z2-F1
#
_cell.length_a   1.000
_cell.length_b   1.000
_cell.length_c   1.000
_cell.angle_alpha   90.00
_cell.angle_beta   90.00
_cell.angle_gamma   90.00
#
_symmetry.space_group_name_H-M   'P 1'
#
loop_
_entity.id
_entity.type
_entity.pdbx_description
1 polymer ?
#
loop_
_entity_poly.entity_id
_entity_poly.type
_entity_poly.pdbx_seq_one_letter_code
_entity_poly.pdbx_strand_id
1 'polypeptide(L)' 'CGHCQKLKSSWEKLPNALKGVVKVGAVNCDDDKNKPLCNSEGVDSFPTIK' A
#
# COMPACT_ATOMS: atom_id res chain seq x y z
N CYS A 1 11.88 1.22 4.39
CA CYS A 1 11.60 0.24 3.31
C CYS A 1 12.07 0.74 1.94
N GLY A 2 13.17 0.20 1.38
CA GLY A 2 13.69 0.62 0.06
C GLY A 2 12.82 0.19 -1.13
N HIS A 3 12.20 -1.00 -1.05
CA HIS A 3 11.29 -1.49 -2.10
C HIS A 3 10.00 -0.65 -2.20
N CYS A 4 9.49 -0.16 -1.07
CA CYS A 4 8.34 0.74 -1.01
C CYS A 4 8.62 2.07 -1.72
N GLN A 5 9.82 2.63 -1.53
CA GLN A 5 10.24 3.87 -2.19
C GLN A 5 10.34 3.70 -3.71
N LYS A 6 10.82 2.55 -4.19
CA LYS A 6 10.85 2.23 -5.62
C LYS A 6 9.44 2.10 -6.22
N LEU A 7 8.50 1.47 -5.49
CA LEU A 7 7.12 1.30 -5.94
C LEU A 7 6.32 2.63 -5.94
N LYS A 8 6.65 3.56 -5.04
CA LYS A 8 5.91 4.81 -4.82
C LYS A 8 5.56 5.55 -6.12
N SER A 9 6.53 5.74 -7.02
CA SER A 9 6.32 6.52 -8.26
C SER A 9 5.28 5.89 -9.19
N SER A 10 5.24 4.56 -9.29
CA SER A 10 4.23 3.85 -10.07
C SER A 10 2.88 3.83 -9.34
N TRP A 11 2.91 3.66 -8.01
CA TRP A 11 1.71 3.65 -7.18
C TRP A 11 0.94 4.98 -7.22
N GLU A 12 1.64 6.11 -7.26
CA GLU A 12 1.01 7.44 -7.35
C GLU A 12 0.28 7.68 -8.69
N LYS A 13 0.68 6.99 -9.76
CA LYS A 13 0.06 7.11 -11.10
C LYS A 13 -1.14 6.17 -11.29
N LEU A 14 -1.19 5.08 -10.53
CA LEU A 14 -2.21 4.03 -10.60
C LEU A 14 -3.65 4.53 -10.38
N PRO A 15 -3.96 5.38 -9.38
CA PRO A 15 -5.31 5.90 -9.16
C PRO A 15 -5.87 6.66 -10.36
N ASN A 16 -5.01 7.38 -11.10
CA ASN A 16 -5.43 8.12 -12.29
C ASN A 16 -5.71 7.18 -13.46
N ALA A 17 -4.91 6.13 -13.61
CA ALA A 17 -5.09 5.12 -14.66
C ALA A 17 -6.34 4.26 -14.43
N LEU A 18 -6.73 4.04 -13.18
CA LEU A 18 -7.86 3.19 -12.79
C LEU A 18 -9.10 3.97 -12.34
N LYS A 19 -9.13 5.27 -12.61
CA LYS A 19 -10.20 6.17 -12.19
C LYS A 19 -11.55 5.69 -12.72
N GLY A 20 -12.49 5.45 -11.81
CA GLY A 20 -13.85 4.99 -12.13
C GLY A 20 -13.98 3.47 -12.31
N VAL A 21 -12.88 2.72 -12.25
CA VAL A 21 -12.89 1.25 -12.32
C VAL A 21 -12.68 0.66 -10.93
N VAL A 22 -11.60 1.07 -10.25
CA VAL A 22 -11.29 0.62 -8.89
C VAL A 22 -10.71 1.75 -8.05
N LYS A 23 -10.89 1.67 -6.73
CA LYS A 23 -10.26 2.59 -5.77
C LYS A 23 -8.91 2.02 -5.37
N VAL A 24 -7.88 2.84 -5.48
CA VAL A 24 -6.52 2.51 -5.08
C VAL A 24 -6.17 3.31 -3.83
N GLY A 25 -5.61 2.65 -2.82
CA GLY A 25 -5.19 3.27 -1.56
C GLY A 25 -3.90 2.65 -1.03
N ALA A 26 -3.26 3.29 -0.06
CA ALA A 26 -2.08 2.76 0.59
C ALA A 26 -2.22 2.89 2.12
N VAL A 27 -1.76 1.87 2.84
CA VAL A 27 -1.70 1.86 4.29
C VAL A 27 -0.24 1.77 4.71
N ASN A 28 0.19 2.66 5.59
CA ASN A 28 1.54 2.61 6.15
C ASN A 28 1.54 1.70 7.39
N CYS A 29 1.96 0.45 7.22
CA CYS A 29 2.04 -0.53 8.31
C CYS A 29 3.21 -0.32 9.28
N ASP A 30 4.15 0.58 8.98
CA ASP A 30 5.19 0.98 9.95
C ASP A 30 4.62 1.88 11.06
N ASP A 31 3.46 2.51 10.84
CA ASP A 31 2.75 3.30 11.85
C ASP A 31 2.08 2.37 12.88
N ASP A 32 2.37 2.58 14.18
CA ASP A 32 1.81 1.79 15.28
C ASP A 32 0.29 1.71 15.26
N LYS A 33 -0.39 2.76 14.78
CA LYS A 33 -1.85 2.80 14.67
C LYS A 33 -2.40 1.81 13.64
N ASN A 34 -1.61 1.49 12.63
CA ASN A 34 -2.00 0.62 11.51
C ASN A 34 -1.54 -0.83 11.72
N LYS A 35 -0.62 -1.10 12.66
CA LYS A 35 -0.14 -2.46 12.96
C LYS A 35 -1.27 -3.48 13.22
N PRO A 36 -2.32 -3.17 14.00
CA PRO A 36 -3.42 -4.11 14.22
C PRO A 36 -4.13 -4.49 12.91
N LEU A 37 -4.37 -3.50 12.03
CA LEU A 37 -4.96 -3.72 10.72
C LEU A 37 -4.05 -4.59 9.84
N CYS A 38 -2.77 -4.22 9.74
CA CYS A 38 -1.82 -4.94 8.88
C CYS A 38 -1.60 -6.38 9.35
N ASN A 39 -1.59 -6.63 10.66
CA ASN A 39 -1.52 -7.99 11.22
C ASN A 39 -2.79 -8.78 10.93
N SER A 40 -3.97 -8.17 11.09
CA SER A 40 -5.27 -8.81 10.77
C SER A 40 -5.38 -9.17 9.29
N GLU A 41 -4.82 -8.34 8.43
CA GLU A 41 -4.73 -8.57 6.99
C GLU A 41 -3.56 -9.51 6.62
N GLY A 42 -2.76 -9.99 7.57
CA GLY A 42 -1.63 -10.90 7.30
C GLY A 42 -0.53 -10.27 6.42
N VAL A 43 -0.18 -9.01 6.69
CA VAL A 43 0.89 -8.30 5.97
C VAL A 43 2.22 -8.54 6.69
N ASP A 44 2.97 -9.54 6.22
CA ASP A 44 4.25 -9.94 6.84
C ASP A 44 5.49 -9.35 6.14
N SER A 45 5.31 -8.72 4.98
CA SER A 45 6.41 -8.13 4.20
C SER A 45 5.98 -6.90 3.41
N PHE A 46 6.94 -6.04 3.04
CA PHE A 46 6.67 -4.81 2.31
C PHE A 46 7.48 -4.69 1.01
N PRO A 47 6.91 -4.11 -0.05
CA PRO A 47 5.49 -3.76 -0.20
C PRO A 47 4.61 -5.01 -0.45
N THR A 48 3.37 -5.01 0.05
CA THR A 48 2.35 -6.02 -0.25
C THR A 48 1.18 -5.34 -0.96
N ILE A 49 0.66 -5.96 -2.03
CA ILE A 49 -0.51 -5.47 -2.79
C ILE A 49 -1.61 -6.52 -2.63
N LYS A 50 -2.80 -6.08 -2.19
CA LYS A 50 -4.01 -6.89 -2.04
C LYS A 50 -5.17 -6.25 -2.79
#